data_AF-A0A430AQL9-F1
#
_entry.id   AF-A0A430AQL9-F1
#
_cell.length_a   1.000
_cell.length_b   1.000
_cell.length_c   1.000
_cell.angle_alpha   90.00
_cell.angle_beta   90.00
_cell.angle_gamma   90.00
#
_symmetry.space_group_name_H-M   'P 1'
#
loop_
_entity.id
_entity.type
_entity.pdbx_description
1 polymer ?
#
loop_
_entity_poly.entity_id
_entity_poly.type
_entity_poly.pdbx_seq_one_letter_code
_entity_poly.pdbx_strand_id
1 'polypeptide(L)' 'MAKMKLVNVIKKLSKYGHKNLAKLIFKKIINDITDFNEEEILNLIYDTYVKTSDDNLAFLHQDIREHGILITYKKYQAFI' A
#
# COMPACT_ATOMS: atom_id res chain seq x y z
N MET A 1 14.45 7.24 -10.38
CA MET A 1 13.84 6.06 -9.73
C MET A 1 12.41 5.90 -10.22
N ALA A 2 11.96 4.67 -10.47
CA ALA A 2 10.60 4.40 -10.92
C ALA A 2 9.68 4.16 -9.72
N LYS A 3 8.59 4.93 -9.62
CA LYS A 3 7.63 4.81 -8.51
C LYS A 3 6.84 3.51 -8.57
N MET A 4 6.52 2.94 -7.40
CA MET A 4 5.69 1.73 -7.31
C MET A 4 4.21 2.09 -7.43
N LYS A 5 3.48 1.44 -8.35
CA LYS A 5 2.02 1.64 -8.43
C LYS A 5 1.34 1.11 -7.17
N LEU A 6 0.38 1.85 -6.61
CA LEU A 6 -0.40 1.42 -5.45
C LEU A 6 -1.03 0.02 -5.64
N VAL A 7 -1.53 -0.27 -6.83
CA VAL A 7 -2.09 -1.59 -7.18
C VAL A 7 -1.07 -2.72 -6.92
N ASN A 8 0.22 -2.47 -7.13
CA ASN A 8 1.27 -3.44 -6.85
C ASN A 8 1.47 -3.64 -5.34
N VAL A 9 1.40 -2.57 -4.55
CA VAL A 9 1.43 -2.65 -3.07
C VAL A 9 0.27 -3.51 -2.57
N ILE A 10 -0.96 -3.22 -3.02
CA ILE A 10 -2.16 -3.99 -2.65
C ILE A 10 -2.03 -5.47 -3.04
N LYS A 11 -1.51 -5.76 -4.24
CA LYS A 11 -1.28 -7.13 -4.70
C LYS A 11 -0.22 -7.85 -3.88
N LYS A 12 0.90 -7.20 -3.56
CA LYS A 12 1.97 -7.76 -2.72
C LYS A 12 1.41 -8.10 -1.33
N LEU A 13 0.74 -7.16 -0.67
CA LEU A 13 0.09 -7.39 0.62
C LEU A 13 -0.88 -8.58 0.61
N SER A 14 -1.70 -8.69 -0.44
CA SER A 14 -2.64 -9.81 -0.57
C SER A 14 -1.94 -11.15 -0.77
N LYS A 15 -0.81 -11.17 -1.49
CA LYS A 15 0.04 -12.37 -1.70
C LYS A 15 0.77 -12.79 -0.42
N TYR A 16 1.18 -11.83 0.39
CA TYR A 16 1.82 -12.06 1.69
C TYR A 16 0.82 -12.47 2.80
N GLY A 17 -0.46 -12.68 2.46
CA GLY A 17 -1.49 -13.07 3.43
C GLY A 17 -2.17 -11.90 4.16
N HIS A 18 -1.68 -10.66 3.97
CA HIS A 18 -2.20 -9.44 4.60
C HIS A 18 -3.39 -8.83 3.85
N LYS A 19 -4.40 -9.66 3.54
CA LYS A 19 -5.60 -9.24 2.78
C LYS A 19 -6.38 -8.11 3.47
N ASN A 20 -6.41 -8.11 4.80
CA ASN A 20 -7.10 -7.07 5.57
C ASN A 20 -6.38 -5.73 5.49
N LEU A 21 -5.05 -5.73 5.60
CA LEU A 21 -4.22 -4.54 5.39
C LEU A 21 -4.36 -4.00 3.97
N ALA A 22 -4.34 -4.89 2.97
CA ALA A 22 -4.56 -4.53 1.57
C ALA A 22 -5.92 -3.84 1.36
N LYS A 23 -7.01 -4.37 1.95
CA LYS A 23 -8.34 -3.76 1.89
C LYS A 23 -8.39 -2.41 2.61
N LEU A 24 -7.75 -2.29 3.76
CA LEU A 24 -7.74 -1.06 4.55
C LEU A 24 -7.05 0.08 3.78
N ILE A 25 -5.86 -0.18 3.24
CA ILE A 25 -5.11 0.78 2.43
C ILE A 25 -5.92 1.18 1.18
N PHE A 26 -6.52 0.19 0.50
CA PHE A 26 -7.34 0.45 -0.67
C PHE A 26 -8.56 1.34 -0.37
N LYS A 27 -9.28 1.07 0.73
CA LYS A 27 -10.44 1.87 1.15
C LYS A 27 -10.06 3.30 1.52
N LYS A 28 -8.96 3.49 2.26
CA LYS A 28 -8.46 4.83 2.61
C LYS A 28 -8.25 5.68 1.36
N ILE A 29 -7.61 5.09 0.35
CA ILE A 29 -7.25 5.83 -0.86
C ILE A 29 -8.44 6.06 -1.78
N ILE A 30 -9.38 5.11 -1.91
CA ILE A 30 -10.57 5.33 -2.75
C ILE A 30 -11.51 6.38 -2.18
N ASN A 31 -11.69 6.39 -0.85
CA ASN A 31 -12.61 7.32 -0.22
C ASN A 31 -12.11 8.76 -0.30
N ASP A 32 -10.79 8.96 -0.28
CA ASP A 32 -10.18 10.28 -0.37
C ASP A 32 -8.84 10.23 -1.12
N ILE A 33 -8.92 10.21 -2.45
CA ILE A 33 -7.72 10.19 -3.31
C ILE A 33 -6.91 11.49 -3.15
N THR A 34 -7.59 12.58 -2.80
CA THR A 34 -7.00 13.92 -2.60
C THR A 34 -6.14 14.00 -1.34
N ASP A 35 -6.52 13.28 -0.27
CA ASP A 35 -5.76 13.20 0.98
C ASP A 35 -4.82 11.98 1.06
N PHE A 36 -4.33 11.49 -0.09
CA PHE A 36 -3.34 10.41 -0.08
C PHE A 36 -2.08 10.83 0.69
N ASN A 37 -1.81 10.13 1.79
CA ASN A 37 -0.57 10.24 2.54
C ASN A 37 0.23 8.94 2.47
N GLU A 38 1.39 9.00 1.82
CA GLU A 38 2.31 7.86 1.70
C GLU A 38 2.85 7.40 3.06
N GLU A 39 3.08 8.33 3.98
CA GLU A 39 3.59 8.04 5.33
C GLU A 39 2.57 7.24 6.15
N GLU A 40 1.27 7.49 5.98
CA GLU A 40 0.25 6.65 6.62
C GLU A 40 0.31 5.20 6.12
N ILE A 41 0.57 4.99 4.82
CA ILE A 41 0.68 3.64 4.25
C ILE A 41 1.93 2.94 4.78
N LEU A 42 3.06 3.65 4.84
CA LEU A 42 4.29 3.14 5.43
C LEU A 42 4.07 2.75 6.90
N ASN A 43 3.44 3.62 7.70
CA ASN A 43 3.14 3.35 9.09
C ASN A 43 2.23 2.13 9.26
N LEU A 44 1.18 1.99 8.45
CA LEU A 44 0.29 0.83 8.49
C LEU A 44 1.02 -0.50 8.17
N ILE A 45 1.94 -0.47 7.21
CA ILE A 45 2.77 -1.64 6.86
C ILE A 45 3.74 -1.95 7.99
N TYR A 46 4.40 -0.93 8.55
CA TYR A 46 5.34 -1.08 9.66
C TYR A 46 4.67 -1.59 10.94
N ASP A 47 3.52 -1.03 11.32
CA ASP A 47 2.75 -1.50 12.48
C ASP A 47 2.32 -2.95 12.34
N THR A 48 1.96 -3.36 11.11
CA THR A 48 1.60 -4.75 10.84
C THR A 48 2.83 -5.65 10.92
N TYR A 49 3.97 -5.19 10.38
CA TYR A 49 5.25 -5.88 10.52
C TYR A 49 5.62 -6.09 11.99
N VAL A 50 5.55 -5.06 12.83
CA VAL A 50 5.87 -5.17 14.27
C VAL A 50 4.97 -6.20 14.96
N LYS A 51 3.70 -6.31 14.55
CA LYS A 51 2.74 -7.28 15.13
C LYS A 51 2.95 -8.71 14.63
N THR A 52 3.29 -8.90 13.36
CA THR A 52 3.36 -10.23 12.75
C THR A 52 4.78 -10.77 12.61
N SER A 53 5.80 -9.92 12.78
CA SER A 53 7.21 -10.21 12.46
C SER A 53 7.39 -10.79 11.05
N ASP A 54 6.60 -10.32 10.08
CA ASP A 54 6.65 -10.81 8.70
C ASP A 54 7.64 -10.00 7.87
N ASP A 55 8.80 -10.59 7.57
CA ASP A 55 9.86 -9.93 6.80
C ASP A 55 9.41 -9.43 5.42
N ASN A 56 8.38 -10.04 4.81
CA ASN A 56 7.84 -9.53 3.54
C ASN A 56 7.29 -8.10 3.68
N LEU A 57 6.75 -7.75 4.86
CA LEU A 57 6.30 -6.40 5.16
C LEU A 57 7.47 -5.44 5.38
N ALA A 58 8.55 -5.89 6.00
CA ALA A 58 9.77 -5.09 6.14
C ALA A 58 10.40 -4.77 4.77
N PHE A 59 10.51 -5.77 3.90
CA PHE A 59 10.98 -5.54 2.52
C PHE A 59 10.05 -4.62 1.74
N LEU A 60 8.73 -4.81 1.87
CA LEU A 60 7.77 -3.94 1.20
C LEU A 60 7.83 -2.49 1.71
N HIS A 61 8.01 -2.30 3.02
CA HIS A 61 8.18 -0.98 3.61
C HIS A 61 9.42 -0.28 3.05
N GLN A 62 10.57 -0.97 3.00
CA GLN A 62 11.80 -0.42 2.44
C GLN A 62 11.65 -0.11 0.94
N ASP A 63 11.07 -1.03 0.16
CA ASP A 63 10.77 -0.83 -1.26
C ASP A 63 9.96 0.46 -1.48
N ILE A 64 8.91 0.67 -0.67
CA ILE A 64 8.06 1.86 -0.77
C ILE A 64 8.85 3.11 -0.37
N ARG A 65 9.65 3.06 0.70
CA ARG A 65 10.44 4.20 1.17
C ARG A 65 11.46 4.69 0.13
N GLU A 66 12.05 3.77 -0.62
CA GLU A 66 13.06 4.08 -1.65
C GLU A 66 12.44 4.58 -2.96
N HIS A 67 11.28 4.04 -3.33
CA HIS A 67 10.70 4.27 -4.65
C HIS A 67 9.48 5.20 -4.64
N GLY A 68 8.83 5.37 -3.50
CA GLY A 68 7.55 6.04 -3.34
C GLY A 68 6.39 5.29 -4.01
N ILE A 69 5.18 5.79 -3.78
CA ILE A 69 3.93 5.26 -4.35
C ILE A 69 3.43 6.18 -5.45
N LEU A 70 3.01 5.57 -6.57
CA LEU A 70 2.26 6.22 -7.63
C LEU A 70 0.80 5.81 -7.58
N ILE A 71 -0.08 6.81 -7.45
CA ILE A 71 -1.52 6.65 -7.61
C ILE A 71 -1.92 7.13 -9.00
N THR A 72 -2.63 6.29 -9.74
CA THR A 72 -3.16 6.63 -11.06
C THR A 72 -4.69 6.73 -10.99
N TYR A 73 -5.22 7.95 -11.09
CA TYR A 73 -6.65 8.25 -11.03
C TYR A 73 -7.48 7.49 -12.09
N LYS A 74 -6.92 7.29 -13.29
CA LYS A 74 -7.61 6.67 -14.45
C LYS A 74 -8.09 5.22 -14.25
N LYS A 75 -7.60 4.47 -13.26
CA LYS A 75 -7.95 3.04 -13.07
C LYS A 75 -9.09 2.77 -12.10
N TYR A 76 -9.56 3.78 -11.38
CA TYR A 76 -10.59 3.61 -10.35
C TYR A 76 -12.02 3.85 -10.85
N GLN A 77 -12.19 4.38 -12.08
CA GLN A 77 -13.49 4.46 -12.75
C GLN A 77 -14.01 3.09 -13.24
N ALA A 78 -13.17 2.06 -13.36
CA ALA A 78 -13.59 0.74 -13.82
C ALA A 78 -14.22 -0.15 -12.73
N PHE A 79 -14.42 0.39 -11.53
CA PHE A 79 -15.01 -0.29 -10.38
C PHE A 79 -16.24 0.43 -9.81
N ILE A 80 -16.73 1.48 -10.49
CA ILE A 80 -17.97 2.21 -10.18
C ILE A 80 -19.01 1.89 -11.24
#